data_AF-A0A958F9F0-F1
#
_entry.id   AF-A0A958F9F0-F1
#
_cell.length_a   1.000
_cell.length_b   1.000
_cell.length_c   1.000
_cell.angle_alpha   90.00
_cell.angle_beta   90.00
_cell.angle_gamma   90.00
#
_symmetry.space_group_name_H-M   'P 1'
#
loop_
_entity.id
_entity.type
_entity.pdbx_description
1 polymer ?
#
loop_
_entity_poly.entity_id
_entity_poly.type
_entity_poly.pdbx_seq_one_letter_code
_entity_poly.pdbx_strand_id
1 'polypeptide(L)'
;GGGPAPVNQQQAAALEAQIQQNWNGAALQLQQEQSKKLSKRDSLLQARQQHAQEQQKAAKLAAELATIDSLLEAVPNTFIPKIRELQEKLRKIASPPNPADIQKAVDDAQARADACKKKLDQLKKEQADLEKQRDDLKQQQDDLLQQLDQLHHDNGYTGGSGYHSNGKYHWGYVTLGPSIGYGTPAYTQYKNITGQLKKLNGQYQDALDKLKDLPDKIKEAEKECAELEAALKAAKAVKSKQDLAKKEMAECARQIHDLLKKLADWCRAHPGQCAFQDLLDQLMTESPATPEDWEQFWKHFRELLRQKQALEQALKKKARDAENKVKKTDQEIKNAEDAERREKEEEERKKKLFGDGAALPEEQELSEEQLVAGLTFLFKQKQGDALGNPNTCENKCLLALEDILGNNYVELVRGVANAAFKGGANALVSMLGLNFVAGLVAKTATGMLIDCLNNPDLVTFGALENYHYTYKGTKRGVQVDIDCHISAALFYNPKTGYVRGIIRCNCCGQEKLLFVKYKAKANGMPEKGTGTFHWIK
;
A
#
# COMPACT_ATOMS: atom_id res chain seq x y z
N GLY A 1 -43.97 107.00 27.52
CA GLY A 1 -43.13 106.02 28.22
C GLY A 1 -43.98 104.83 28.59
N GLY A 2 -43.86 103.73 27.85
CA GLY A 2 -44.45 102.44 28.21
C GLY A 2 -43.31 101.43 28.23
N GLY A 3 -42.86 101.05 29.43
CA GLY A 3 -41.79 100.08 29.59
C GLY A 3 -42.24 98.68 29.15
N PRO A 4 -41.33 97.84 28.63
CA PRO A 4 -41.65 96.48 28.21
C PRO A 4 -42.12 95.65 29.41
N ALA A 5 -43.21 94.92 29.21
CA ALA A 5 -43.76 94.00 30.19
C ALA A 5 -42.69 92.96 30.59
N PRO A 6 -42.58 92.62 31.89
CA PRO A 6 -41.64 91.60 32.34
C PRO A 6 -42.02 90.26 31.72
N VAL A 7 -41.14 89.74 30.86
CA VAL A 7 -41.21 88.35 30.40
C VAL A 7 -41.24 87.48 31.65
N ASN A 8 -42.30 86.67 31.76
CA ASN A 8 -42.56 85.85 32.92
C ASN A 8 -41.44 84.81 33.05
N GLN A 9 -40.50 85.04 33.98
CA GLN A 9 -39.33 84.18 34.23
C GLN A 9 -39.70 82.70 34.42
N GLN A 10 -40.93 82.40 34.87
CA GLN A 10 -41.43 81.03 34.96
C GLN A 10 -41.65 80.35 33.60
N GLN A 11 -42.06 81.09 32.55
CA GLN A 11 -42.25 80.53 31.21
C GLN A 11 -40.92 80.25 30.51
N ALA A 12 -39.90 81.10 30.73
CA ALA A 12 -38.55 80.86 30.22
C ALA A 12 -37.89 79.63 30.87
N ALA A 13 -38.01 79.50 32.20
CA ALA A 13 -37.50 78.33 32.92
C ALA A 13 -38.23 77.03 32.54
N ALA A 14 -39.55 77.09 32.28
CA ALA A 14 -40.31 75.94 31.80
C ALA A 14 -39.90 75.51 30.39
N LEU A 15 -39.62 76.46 29.49
CA LEU A 15 -39.13 76.18 28.14
C LEU A 15 -37.72 75.59 28.17
N GLU A 16 -36.80 76.13 28.99
CA GLU A 16 -35.48 75.54 29.19
C GLU A 16 -35.56 74.12 29.74
N ALA A 17 -36.42 73.86 30.73
CA ALA A 17 -36.62 72.50 31.26
C ALA A 17 -37.15 71.53 30.20
N GLN A 18 -38.06 71.96 29.33
CA GLN A 18 -38.59 71.16 28.23
C GLN A 18 -37.54 70.89 27.16
N ILE A 19 -36.72 71.89 26.81
CA ILE A 19 -35.57 71.74 25.93
C ILE A 19 -34.59 70.71 26.53
N GLN A 20 -34.23 70.85 27.80
CA GLN A 20 -33.32 69.93 28.49
C GLN A 20 -33.86 68.49 28.51
N GLN A 21 -35.17 68.30 28.75
CA GLN A 21 -35.80 66.99 28.68
C GLN A 21 -35.75 66.38 27.28
N ASN A 22 -36.03 67.16 26.24
CA ASN A 22 -35.96 66.70 24.85
C ASN A 22 -34.53 66.32 24.45
N TRP A 23 -33.53 67.12 24.85
CA TRP A 23 -32.11 66.81 24.64
C TRP A 23 -31.69 65.52 25.35
N ASN A 24 -32.09 65.34 26.62
CA ASN A 24 -31.80 64.12 27.37
C ASN A 24 -32.47 62.89 26.76
N GLY A 25 -33.70 63.02 26.26
CA GLY A 25 -34.42 61.96 25.56
C GLY A 25 -33.73 61.55 24.26
N ALA A 26 -33.31 62.52 23.43
CA ALA A 26 -32.58 62.28 22.19
C ALA A 26 -31.20 61.64 22.45
N ALA A 27 -30.47 62.12 23.47
CA ALA A 27 -29.18 61.55 23.86
C ALA A 27 -29.31 60.09 24.33
N LEU A 28 -30.36 59.78 25.11
CA LEU A 28 -30.62 58.42 25.56
C LEU A 28 -31.00 57.48 24.40
N GLN A 29 -31.82 57.95 23.45
CA GLN A 29 -32.14 57.17 22.24
C GLN A 29 -30.90 56.86 21.41
N LEU A 30 -30.05 57.86 21.18
CA LEU A 30 -28.78 57.67 20.47
C LEU A 30 -27.88 56.65 21.18
N GLN A 31 -27.79 56.73 22.51
CA GLN A 31 -27.02 55.76 23.31
C GLN A 31 -27.58 54.34 23.20
N GLN A 32 -28.91 54.18 23.22
CA GLN A 32 -29.56 52.88 23.04
C GLN A 32 -29.33 52.30 21.64
N GLU A 33 -29.38 53.12 20.60
CA GLU A 33 -29.08 52.68 19.23
C GLU A 33 -27.62 52.27 19.06
N GLN A 34 -26.67 53.05 19.59
CA GLN A 34 -25.26 52.69 19.59
C GLN A 34 -25.02 51.38 20.36
N SER A 35 -25.67 51.21 21.51
CA SER A 35 -25.59 49.96 22.29
C SER A 35 -26.14 48.76 21.52
N LYS A 36 -27.24 48.91 20.77
CA LYS A 36 -27.79 47.85 19.91
C LYS A 36 -26.85 47.49 18.77
N LYS A 37 -26.22 48.48 18.13
CA LYS A 37 -25.24 48.26 17.04
C LYS A 37 -24.01 47.51 17.54
N LEU A 38 -23.45 47.95 18.68
CA LEU A 38 -22.32 47.28 19.33
C LEU A 38 -22.68 45.85 19.73
N SER A 39 -23.84 45.64 20.38
CA SER A 39 -24.30 44.30 20.76
C SER A 39 -24.47 43.36 19.56
N LYS A 40 -25.02 43.86 18.44
CA LYS A 40 -25.12 43.10 17.20
C LYS A 40 -23.74 42.74 16.65
N ARG A 41 -22.79 43.68 16.62
CA ARG A 41 -21.42 43.42 16.16
C ARG A 41 -20.72 42.37 17.01
N ASP A 42 -20.84 42.46 18.34
CA ASP A 42 -20.26 41.49 19.27
C ASP A 42 -20.85 40.09 19.06
N SER A 43 -22.17 39.99 18.82
CA SER A 43 -22.82 38.72 18.49
C SER A 43 -22.32 38.11 17.19
N LEU A 44 -22.06 38.93 16.15
CA LEU A 44 -21.48 38.48 14.89
C LEU A 44 -20.03 38.02 15.05
N LEU A 45 -19.23 38.75 15.82
CA LEU A 45 -17.85 38.37 16.13
C LEU A 45 -17.79 37.04 16.91
N GLN A 46 -18.70 36.83 17.86
CA GLN A 46 -18.80 35.57 18.59
C GLN A 46 -19.22 34.42 17.67
N ALA A 47 -20.21 34.63 16.79
CA ALA A 47 -20.62 33.62 15.80
C ALA A 47 -19.48 33.28 14.83
N ARG A 48 -18.74 34.28 14.35
CA ARG A 48 -17.54 34.10 13.51
C ARG A 48 -16.49 33.24 14.22
N GLN A 49 -16.20 33.53 15.48
CA GLN A 49 -15.23 32.77 16.27
C GLN A 49 -15.67 31.31 16.43
N GLN A 50 -16.94 31.06 16.70
CA GLN A 50 -17.49 29.70 16.78
C GLN A 50 -17.35 28.96 15.44
N HIS A 51 -17.73 29.58 14.31
CA HIS A 51 -17.60 28.96 12.99
C HIS A 51 -16.14 28.71 12.59
N ALA A 52 -15.22 29.61 12.95
CA ALA A 52 -13.79 29.42 12.73
C ALA A 52 -13.24 28.24 13.56
N GLN A 53 -13.67 28.09 14.81
CA GLN A 53 -13.32 26.93 15.64
C GLN A 53 -13.89 25.62 15.06
N GLU A 54 -15.14 25.63 14.58
CA GLU A 54 -15.74 24.48 13.90
C GLU A 54 -14.98 24.08 12.64
N GLN A 55 -14.58 25.06 11.83
CA GLN A 55 -13.77 24.86 10.62
C GLN A 55 -12.41 24.24 10.97
N GLN A 56 -11.68 24.84 11.91
CA GLN A 56 -10.37 24.34 12.33
C GLN A 56 -10.45 22.92 12.89
N LYS A 57 -11.46 22.63 13.74
CA LYS A 57 -11.68 21.30 14.30
C LYS A 57 -11.97 20.27 13.20
N ALA A 58 -12.88 20.57 12.28
CA ALA A 58 -13.22 19.65 11.19
C ALA A 58 -12.04 19.43 10.22
N ALA A 59 -11.29 20.49 9.91
CA ALA A 59 -10.11 20.42 9.05
C ALA A 59 -8.99 19.59 9.70
N LYS A 60 -8.76 19.76 11.01
CA LYS A 60 -7.78 18.97 11.77
C LYS A 60 -8.13 17.48 11.76
N LEU A 61 -9.38 17.13 12.06
CA LEU A 61 -9.85 15.73 12.04
C LEU A 61 -9.71 15.10 10.64
N ALA A 62 -10.06 15.85 9.59
CA ALA A 62 -9.89 15.38 8.22
C ALA A 62 -8.41 15.15 7.86
N ALA A 63 -7.51 16.04 8.29
CA ALA A 63 -6.07 15.90 8.06
C ALA A 63 -5.48 14.69 8.79
N GLU A 64 -5.86 14.46 10.05
CA GLU A 64 -5.43 13.28 10.81
C GLU A 64 -5.87 11.98 10.14
N LEU A 65 -7.14 11.89 9.71
CA LEU A 65 -7.64 10.73 8.96
C LEU A 65 -6.92 10.52 7.63
N ALA A 66 -6.57 11.60 6.93
CA ALA A 66 -5.82 11.51 5.67
C ALA A 66 -4.41 10.93 5.87
N THR A 67 -3.78 11.17 7.02
CA THR A 67 -2.48 10.52 7.32
C THR A 67 -2.62 9.00 7.49
N ILE A 68 -3.74 8.55 8.08
CA ILE A 68 -4.05 7.13 8.27
C ILE A 68 -4.34 6.43 6.93
N ASP A 69 -4.88 7.14 5.91
CA ASP A 69 -5.12 6.55 4.58
C ASP A 69 -3.87 5.95 3.96
N SER A 70 -2.76 6.68 3.99
CA SER A 70 -1.51 6.20 3.40
C SER A 70 -1.04 4.86 4.00
N LEU A 71 -1.32 4.63 5.28
CA LEU A 71 -0.99 3.39 5.97
C LEU A 71 -1.97 2.27 5.61
N LEU A 72 -3.27 2.57 5.53
CA LEU A 72 -4.30 1.56 5.25
C LEU A 72 -4.37 1.18 3.77
N GLU A 73 -4.08 2.10 2.85
CA GLU A 73 -3.99 1.83 1.41
C GLU A 73 -2.79 0.93 1.07
N ALA A 74 -1.71 1.00 1.86
CA ALA A 74 -0.57 0.11 1.70
C ALA A 74 -0.91 -1.34 2.10
N VAL A 75 -1.92 -1.57 2.95
CA VAL A 75 -2.24 -2.90 3.48
C VAL A 75 -2.65 -3.88 2.38
N PRO A 76 -3.69 -3.63 1.56
CA PRO A 76 -4.07 -4.55 0.50
C PRO A 76 -2.92 -4.83 -0.47
N ASN A 77 -2.19 -3.78 -0.85
CA ASN A 77 -1.12 -3.88 -1.84
C ASN A 77 0.09 -4.69 -1.33
N THR A 78 0.38 -4.62 -0.03
CA THR A 78 1.52 -5.32 0.58
C THR A 78 1.16 -6.74 0.98
N PHE A 79 0.02 -6.93 1.64
CA PHE A 79 -0.30 -8.19 2.32
C PHE A 79 -1.10 -9.17 1.47
N ILE A 80 -2.00 -8.70 0.57
CA ILE A 80 -2.76 -9.63 -0.29
C ILE A 80 -1.84 -10.51 -1.13
N PRO A 81 -0.82 -9.98 -1.84
CA PRO A 81 0.07 -10.83 -2.63
C PRO A 81 0.82 -11.84 -1.77
N LYS A 82 1.35 -11.40 -0.61
CA LYS A 82 2.10 -12.24 0.32
C LYS A 82 1.23 -13.36 0.91
N ILE A 83 0.01 -13.04 1.35
CA ILE A 83 -0.93 -14.04 1.90
C ILE A 83 -1.36 -15.02 0.81
N ARG A 84 -1.64 -14.56 -0.42
CA ARG A 84 -1.95 -15.46 -1.54
C ARG A 84 -0.80 -16.41 -1.86
N GLU A 85 0.44 -15.91 -1.83
CA GLU A 85 1.63 -16.75 -2.01
C GLU A 85 1.74 -17.82 -0.91
N LEU A 86 1.49 -17.46 0.35
CA LEU A 86 1.51 -18.39 1.47
C LEU A 86 0.37 -19.42 1.40
N GLN A 87 -0.84 -19.00 1.01
CA GLN A 87 -1.97 -19.88 0.78
C GLN A 87 -1.67 -20.88 -0.34
N GLU A 88 -1.04 -20.43 -1.42
CA GLU A 88 -0.65 -21.30 -2.53
C GLU A 88 0.48 -22.28 -2.12
N LYS A 89 1.46 -21.83 -1.33
CA LYS A 89 2.46 -22.73 -0.72
C LYS A 89 1.79 -23.80 0.13
N LEU A 90 0.80 -23.43 0.95
CA LEU A 90 0.05 -24.38 1.77
C LEU A 90 -0.77 -25.35 0.93
N ARG A 91 -1.43 -24.89 -0.14
CA ARG A 91 -2.17 -25.75 -1.06
C ARG A 91 -1.26 -26.78 -1.75
N LYS A 92 -0.05 -26.38 -2.13
CA LYS A 92 0.95 -27.29 -2.74
C LYS A 92 1.51 -28.32 -1.75
N ILE A 93 1.48 -28.03 -0.45
CA ILE A 93 1.92 -28.94 0.62
C ILE A 93 0.79 -29.91 1.01
N ALA A 94 -0.47 -29.47 0.92
CA ALA A 94 -1.64 -30.20 1.39
C ALA A 94 -2.14 -31.22 0.36
N SER A 95 -1.61 -32.44 0.45
CA SER A 95 -2.25 -33.65 -0.07
C SER A 95 -2.11 -34.74 1.00
N PRO A 96 -2.62 -34.52 2.25
CA PRO A 96 -4.06 -34.44 2.58
C PRO A 96 -4.50 -33.15 3.34
N PRO A 97 -5.82 -32.93 3.55
CA PRO A 97 -6.42 -31.60 3.76
C PRO A 97 -6.36 -31.04 5.19
N ASN A 98 -6.03 -31.81 6.23
CA ASN A 98 -6.03 -31.31 7.62
C ASN A 98 -4.64 -31.41 8.28
N PRO A 99 -4.16 -30.36 8.96
CA PRO A 99 -2.99 -30.42 9.85
C PRO A 99 -2.98 -31.61 10.83
N ALA A 100 -4.16 -32.02 11.33
CA ALA A 100 -4.30 -33.19 12.19
C ALA A 100 -3.93 -34.49 11.46
N ASP A 101 -4.26 -34.60 10.17
CA ASP A 101 -3.94 -35.78 9.36
C ASP A 101 -2.43 -35.86 9.09
N ILE A 102 -1.77 -34.71 8.87
CA ILE A 102 -0.32 -34.65 8.70
C ILE A 102 0.40 -35.04 9.99
N GLN A 103 -0.07 -34.54 11.14
CA GLN A 103 0.49 -34.92 12.43
C GLN A 103 0.31 -36.42 12.68
N LYS A 104 -0.90 -36.95 12.46
CA LYS A 104 -1.17 -38.37 12.57
C LYS A 104 -0.30 -39.20 11.63
N ALA A 105 -0.10 -38.77 10.39
CA ALA A 105 0.77 -39.45 9.44
C ALA A 105 2.24 -39.47 9.91
N VAL A 106 2.72 -38.38 10.52
CA VAL A 106 4.06 -38.33 11.13
C VAL A 106 4.16 -39.30 12.31
N ASP A 107 3.14 -39.35 13.17
CA ASP A 107 3.11 -40.23 14.35
C ASP A 107 3.01 -41.71 13.94
N ASP A 108 2.15 -42.04 12.97
CA ASP A 108 2.01 -43.38 12.40
C ASP A 108 3.32 -43.82 11.72
N ALA A 109 3.98 -42.93 10.97
CA ALA A 109 5.28 -43.20 10.36
C ALA A 109 6.38 -43.41 11.40
N GLN A 110 6.39 -42.62 12.47
CA GLN A 110 7.34 -42.77 13.58
C GLN A 110 7.14 -44.12 14.27
N ALA A 111 5.90 -44.48 14.59
CA ALA A 111 5.58 -45.76 15.22
C ALA A 111 6.01 -46.96 14.35
N ARG A 112 5.82 -46.88 13.02
CA ARG A 112 6.29 -47.91 12.08
C ARG A 112 7.81 -48.00 12.02
N ALA A 113 8.50 -46.86 11.98
CA ALA A 113 9.97 -46.84 11.99
C ALA A 113 10.52 -47.46 13.30
N ASP A 114 9.93 -47.12 14.45
CA ASP A 114 10.33 -47.67 15.75
C ASP A 114 10.06 -49.17 15.84
N ALA A 115 8.90 -49.63 15.34
CA ALA A 115 8.58 -51.05 15.27
C ALA A 115 9.53 -51.81 14.35
N CYS A 116 9.90 -51.24 13.20
CA CYS A 116 10.87 -51.82 12.27
C CYS A 116 12.24 -51.97 12.94
N LYS A 117 12.72 -50.91 13.61
CA LYS A 117 14.00 -50.94 14.32
C LYS A 117 14.03 -52.01 15.41
N LYS A 118 12.95 -52.13 16.18
CA LYS A 118 12.82 -53.19 17.21
C LYS A 118 12.87 -54.60 16.59
N LYS A 119 12.22 -54.81 15.44
CA LYS A 119 12.27 -56.09 14.70
C LYS A 119 13.69 -56.38 14.20
N LEU A 120 14.38 -55.37 13.67
CA LEU A 120 15.76 -55.49 13.21
C LEU A 120 16.71 -55.86 14.35
N ASP A 121 16.58 -55.20 15.50
CA ASP A 121 17.38 -55.50 16.70
C ASP A 121 17.12 -56.93 17.20
N GLN A 122 15.86 -57.38 17.15
CA GLN A 122 15.49 -58.75 17.51
C GLN A 122 16.12 -59.78 16.57
N LEU A 123 16.09 -59.56 15.25
CA LEU A 123 16.71 -60.46 14.27
C LEU A 123 18.23 -60.52 14.44
N LYS A 124 18.89 -59.38 14.68
CA LYS A 124 20.33 -59.32 14.95
C LYS A 124 20.71 -60.06 16.22
N LYS A 125 19.88 -59.96 17.26
CA LYS A 125 20.06 -60.73 18.49
C LYS A 125 19.88 -62.23 18.24
N GLU A 126 18.83 -62.63 17.53
CA GLU A 126 18.60 -64.04 17.16
C GLU A 126 19.77 -64.61 16.37
N GLN A 127 20.37 -63.82 15.47
CA GLN A 127 21.57 -64.22 14.74
C GLN A 127 22.75 -64.48 15.68
N ALA A 128 23.05 -63.53 16.58
CA ALA A 128 24.14 -63.68 17.54
C ALA A 128 23.95 -64.87 18.48
N ASP A 129 22.72 -65.08 18.96
CA ASP A 129 22.37 -66.21 19.84
C ASP A 129 22.54 -67.56 19.11
N LEU A 130 22.13 -67.64 17.84
CA LEU A 130 22.31 -68.83 17.00
C LEU A 130 23.77 -69.08 16.61
N GLU A 131 24.54 -68.03 16.32
CA GLU A 131 25.98 -68.13 16.06
C GLU A 131 26.71 -68.68 17.28
N LYS A 132 26.40 -68.16 18.46
CA LYS A 132 26.93 -68.69 19.73
C LYS A 132 26.52 -70.14 19.94
N GLN A 133 25.24 -70.47 19.74
CA GLN A 133 24.75 -71.85 19.86
C GLN A 133 25.48 -72.80 18.91
N ARG A 134 25.70 -72.40 17.65
CA ARG A 134 26.47 -73.16 16.66
C ARG A 134 27.89 -73.43 17.17
N ASP A 135 28.56 -72.41 17.70
CA ASP A 135 29.95 -72.53 18.16
C ASP A 135 30.07 -73.39 19.42
N ASP A 136 29.15 -73.24 20.38
CA ASP A 136 29.07 -74.07 21.58
C ASP A 136 28.81 -75.55 21.23
N LEU A 137 27.91 -75.81 20.28
CA LEU A 137 27.62 -77.17 19.80
C LEU A 137 28.81 -77.79 19.08
N LYS A 138 29.54 -76.98 18.29
CA LYS A 138 30.75 -77.44 17.61
C LYS A 138 31.83 -77.82 18.61
N GLN A 139 32.08 -76.99 19.62
CA GLN A 139 33.04 -77.30 20.68
C GLN A 139 32.68 -78.60 21.41
N GLN A 140 31.40 -78.83 21.72
CA GLN A 140 30.96 -80.09 22.33
C GLN A 140 31.18 -81.31 21.42
N GLN A 141 31.04 -81.15 20.11
CA GLN A 141 31.40 -82.20 19.16
C GLN A 141 32.91 -82.44 19.15
N ASP A 142 33.74 -81.40 19.10
CA ASP A 142 35.20 -81.48 19.15
C ASP A 142 35.66 -82.24 20.42
N ASP A 143 35.11 -81.91 21.59
CA ASP A 143 35.43 -82.55 22.86
C ASP A 143 35.07 -84.04 22.87
N LEU A 144 33.93 -84.42 22.28
CA LEU A 144 33.50 -85.81 22.18
C LEU A 144 34.31 -86.61 21.17
N LEU A 145 34.72 -85.99 20.07
CA LEU A 145 35.63 -86.59 19.09
C LEU A 145 37.00 -86.86 19.71
N GLN A 146 37.53 -85.93 20.51
CA GLN A 146 38.76 -86.14 21.26
C GLN A 146 38.63 -87.28 22.29
N GLN A 147 37.51 -87.37 23.01
CA GLN A 147 37.24 -88.51 23.90
C GLN A 147 37.15 -89.83 23.12
N LEU A 148 36.57 -89.80 21.92
CA LEU A 148 36.50 -90.97 21.04
C LEU A 148 37.89 -91.42 20.59
N ASP A 149 38.76 -90.48 20.20
CA ASP A 149 40.16 -90.76 19.84
C ASP A 149 40.91 -91.39 21.01
N GLN A 150 40.84 -90.78 22.20
CA GLN A 150 41.50 -91.30 23.39
C GLN A 150 41.03 -92.72 23.74
N LEU A 151 39.71 -92.96 23.72
CA LEU A 151 39.13 -94.28 24.00
C LEU A 151 39.69 -95.35 23.04
N HIS A 152 39.82 -95.04 21.75
CA HIS A 152 40.35 -95.99 20.77
C HIS A 152 41.86 -96.21 20.97
N HIS A 153 42.64 -95.14 21.18
CA HIS A 153 44.08 -95.25 21.43
C HIS A 153 44.40 -96.05 22.70
N ASP A 154 43.65 -95.85 23.79
CA ASP A 154 43.80 -96.61 25.04
C ASP A 154 43.53 -98.12 24.86
N ASN A 155 42.78 -98.49 23.81
CA ASN A 155 42.46 -99.87 23.46
C ASN A 155 43.28 -100.40 22.26
N GLY A 156 44.42 -99.76 21.94
CA GLY A 156 45.38 -100.25 20.96
C GLY A 156 44.98 -100.05 19.49
N TYR A 157 44.00 -99.17 19.22
CA TYR A 157 43.67 -98.78 17.86
C TYR A 157 44.57 -97.65 17.35
N THR A 158 44.83 -97.64 16.05
CA THR A 158 45.47 -96.55 15.30
C THR A 158 44.48 -95.94 14.32
N GLY A 159 44.51 -94.61 14.14
CA GLY A 159 43.51 -93.87 13.37
C GLY A 159 43.23 -92.51 13.99
N GLY A 160 42.10 -91.91 13.64
CA GLY A 160 41.70 -90.61 14.17
C GLY A 160 40.29 -90.18 13.77
N SER A 161 39.85 -89.10 14.41
CA SER A 161 38.61 -88.41 14.11
C SER A 161 38.88 -87.03 13.49
N GLY A 162 37.85 -86.44 12.87
CA GLY A 162 37.97 -85.12 12.25
C GLY A 162 36.68 -84.69 11.55
N TYR A 163 36.80 -83.67 10.71
CA TYR A 163 35.69 -83.11 9.95
C TYR A 163 35.99 -83.17 8.46
N HIS A 164 34.98 -83.56 7.69
CA HIS A 164 34.98 -83.38 6.25
C HIS A 164 34.89 -81.88 5.89
N SER A 165 35.23 -81.55 4.63
CA SER A 165 35.10 -80.18 4.10
C SER A 165 33.67 -79.64 4.13
N ASN A 166 32.66 -80.52 4.19
CA ASN A 166 31.25 -80.15 4.37
C ASN A 166 30.83 -79.98 5.84
N GLY A 167 31.79 -80.02 6.78
CA GLY A 167 31.54 -79.86 8.21
C GLY A 167 30.94 -81.08 8.91
N LYS A 168 30.76 -82.21 8.23
CA LYS A 168 30.33 -83.46 8.88
C LYS A 168 31.53 -84.13 9.56
N TYR A 169 31.37 -84.51 10.82
CA TYR A 169 32.38 -85.26 11.54
C TYR A 169 32.52 -86.68 10.98
N HIS A 170 33.73 -87.22 11.05
CA HIS A 170 34.05 -88.60 10.70
C HIS A 170 35.06 -89.18 11.69
N TRP A 171 35.11 -90.50 11.77
CA TRP A 171 36.12 -91.21 12.53
C TRP A 171 36.44 -92.54 11.86
N GLY A 172 37.68 -92.96 11.97
CA GLY A 172 38.16 -94.22 11.40
C GLY A 172 39.33 -94.76 12.20
N TYR A 173 39.17 -95.96 12.75
CA TYR A 173 40.17 -96.61 13.57
C TYR A 173 40.37 -98.06 13.13
N VAL A 174 41.61 -98.53 13.14
CA VAL A 174 42.01 -99.91 12.86
C VAL A 174 42.82 -100.46 14.04
N THR A 175 42.70 -101.75 14.34
CA THR A 175 43.49 -102.40 15.40
C THR A 175 44.06 -103.72 14.89
N LEU A 176 45.25 -104.08 15.38
CA LEU A 176 45.85 -105.41 15.19
C LEU A 176 45.61 -106.31 16.41
N GLY A 177 45.05 -105.76 17.50
CA GLY A 177 44.70 -106.47 18.74
C GLY A 177 43.21 -106.84 18.81
N PRO A 178 42.74 -107.39 19.95
CA PRO A 178 41.31 -107.64 20.15
C PRO A 178 40.53 -106.33 20.04
N SER A 179 39.45 -106.34 19.25
CA SER A 179 38.59 -105.17 19.10
C SER A 179 37.90 -104.80 20.42
N ILE A 180 37.43 -103.55 20.54
CA ILE A 180 36.47 -103.15 21.58
C ILE A 180 35.24 -104.05 21.45
N GLY A 181 35.23 -105.13 22.24
CA GLY A 181 34.27 -106.20 22.13
C GLY A 181 32.88 -105.78 22.59
N TYR A 182 31.85 -106.30 21.93
CA TYR A 182 30.48 -106.10 22.37
C TYR A 182 30.30 -106.54 23.84
N GLY A 183 29.71 -105.68 24.67
CA GLY A 183 29.50 -105.96 26.10
C GLY A 183 30.65 -105.55 27.02
N THR A 184 31.76 -105.03 26.50
CA THR A 184 32.83 -104.44 27.32
C THR A 184 32.45 -103.04 27.84
N PRO A 185 33.06 -102.56 28.94
CA PRO A 185 32.89 -101.17 29.39
C PRO A 185 33.26 -100.14 28.32
N ALA A 186 34.34 -100.39 27.56
CA ALA A 186 34.78 -99.54 26.45
C ALA A 186 33.73 -99.45 25.34
N TYR A 187 33.04 -100.55 25.01
CA TYR A 187 31.96 -100.54 24.02
C TYR A 187 30.76 -99.70 24.47
N THR A 188 30.42 -99.74 25.76
CA THR A 188 29.35 -98.91 26.32
C THR A 188 29.70 -97.42 26.25
N GLN A 189 30.95 -97.05 26.57
CA GLN A 189 31.44 -95.67 26.43
C GLN A 189 31.42 -95.21 24.97
N TYR A 190 31.91 -96.04 24.04
CA TYR A 190 31.84 -95.78 22.60
C TYR A 190 30.40 -95.50 22.12
N LYS A 191 29.46 -96.36 22.50
CA LYS A 191 28.05 -96.20 22.12
C LYS A 191 27.42 -94.93 22.70
N ASN A 192 27.83 -94.53 23.91
CA ASN A 192 27.36 -93.28 24.52
C ASN A 192 27.89 -92.06 23.76
N ILE A 193 29.22 -91.99 23.53
CA ILE A 193 29.87 -90.88 22.81
C ILE A 193 29.27 -90.72 21.41
N THR A 194 29.18 -91.82 20.64
CA THR A 194 28.61 -91.78 19.29
C THR A 194 27.12 -91.40 19.26
N GLY A 195 26.35 -91.82 20.27
CA GLY A 195 24.96 -91.40 20.46
C GLY A 195 24.82 -89.90 20.73
N GLN A 196 25.69 -89.34 21.58
CA GLN A 196 25.72 -87.90 21.87
C GLN A 196 26.14 -87.09 20.64
N LEU A 197 27.18 -87.53 19.92
CA LEU A 197 27.63 -86.90 18.67
C LEU A 197 26.49 -86.81 17.64
N LYS A 198 25.71 -87.88 17.46
CA LYS A 198 24.56 -87.88 16.53
C LYS A 198 23.50 -86.85 16.94
N LYS A 199 23.22 -86.74 18.25
CA LYS A 199 22.24 -85.77 18.78
C LYS A 199 22.73 -84.33 18.59
N LEU A 200 23.97 -84.04 18.97
CA LEU A 200 24.58 -82.72 18.81
C LEU A 200 24.65 -82.30 17.35
N ASN A 201 24.94 -83.25 16.45
CA ASN A 201 24.94 -82.96 15.02
C ASN A 201 23.57 -82.59 14.47
N GLY A 202 22.49 -83.22 14.96
CA GLY A 202 21.13 -82.76 14.63
C GLY A 202 20.93 -81.30 15.04
N GLN A 203 21.26 -80.95 16.28
CA GLN A 203 21.13 -79.59 16.81
C GLN A 203 22.01 -78.56 16.08
N TYR A 204 23.22 -78.97 15.69
CA TYR A 204 24.16 -78.13 14.96
C TYR A 204 23.66 -77.83 13.55
N GLN A 205 23.15 -78.83 12.83
CA GLN A 205 22.56 -78.63 11.50
C GLN A 205 21.30 -77.76 11.60
N ASP A 206 20.43 -77.96 12.60
CA ASP A 206 19.26 -77.09 12.82
C ASP A 206 19.66 -75.62 13.05
N ALA A 207 20.76 -75.37 13.78
CA ALA A 207 21.29 -74.02 13.99
C ALA A 207 21.85 -73.41 12.69
N LEU A 208 22.57 -74.19 11.90
CA LEU A 208 23.06 -73.76 10.58
C LEU A 208 21.92 -73.42 9.61
N ASP A 209 20.89 -74.27 9.56
CA ASP A 209 19.74 -74.06 8.69
C ASP A 209 18.98 -72.77 9.06
N LYS A 210 18.81 -72.50 10.36
CA LYS A 210 18.23 -71.22 10.82
C LYS A 210 19.10 -70.01 10.49
N LEU A 211 20.43 -70.13 10.62
CA LEU A 211 21.38 -69.09 10.27
C LEU A 211 21.45 -68.81 8.77
N LYS A 212 21.04 -69.75 7.91
CA LYS A 212 21.12 -69.60 6.46
C LYS A 212 20.21 -68.49 5.93
N ASP A 213 18.97 -68.41 6.43
CA ASP A 213 17.96 -67.46 5.93
C ASP A 213 17.96 -66.13 6.70
N LEU A 214 18.61 -66.08 7.87
CA LEU A 214 18.53 -64.94 8.77
C LEU A 214 19.26 -63.67 8.24
N PRO A 215 20.44 -63.77 7.59
CA PRO A 215 21.10 -62.62 6.98
C PRO A 215 20.24 -61.93 5.92
N ASP A 216 19.54 -62.70 5.09
CA ASP A 216 18.65 -62.15 4.07
C ASP A 216 17.45 -61.45 4.71
N LYS A 217 16.84 -62.03 5.76
CA LYS A 217 15.77 -61.39 6.55
C LYS A 217 16.24 -60.08 7.22
N ILE A 218 17.46 -60.05 7.74
CA ILE A 218 18.06 -58.85 8.32
C ILE A 218 18.23 -57.79 7.24
N LYS A 219 18.78 -58.15 6.07
CA LYS A 219 18.97 -57.22 4.95
C LYS A 219 17.65 -56.65 4.43
N GLU A 220 16.61 -57.46 4.31
CA GLU A 220 15.26 -57.01 3.96
C GLU A 220 14.70 -56.04 5.01
N ALA A 221 14.82 -56.38 6.30
CA ALA A 221 14.39 -55.50 7.38
C ALA A 221 15.17 -54.17 7.41
N GLU A 222 16.48 -54.17 7.16
CA GLU A 222 17.29 -52.96 7.06
C GLU A 222 16.80 -52.05 5.93
N LYS A 223 16.47 -52.64 4.76
CA LYS A 223 15.92 -51.90 3.63
C LYS A 223 14.55 -51.30 3.97
N GLU A 224 13.64 -52.07 4.54
CA GLU A 224 12.32 -51.59 4.98
C GLU A 224 12.45 -50.43 5.99
N CYS A 225 13.34 -50.57 6.97
CA CYS A 225 13.56 -49.52 7.97
C CYS A 225 14.12 -48.24 7.33
N ALA A 226 15.07 -48.36 6.39
CA ALA A 226 15.63 -47.22 5.68
C ALA A 226 14.57 -46.48 4.84
N GLU A 227 13.68 -47.20 4.17
CA GLU A 227 12.57 -46.61 3.42
C GLU A 227 11.58 -45.89 4.35
N LEU A 228 11.25 -46.49 5.50
CA LEU A 228 10.38 -45.88 6.51
C LEU A 228 11.00 -44.61 7.14
N GLU A 229 12.30 -44.63 7.45
CA GLU A 229 13.01 -43.45 7.97
C GLU A 229 13.05 -42.31 6.94
N ALA A 230 13.27 -42.63 5.66
CA ALA A 230 13.22 -41.66 4.58
C ALA A 230 11.82 -41.03 4.44
N ALA A 231 10.77 -41.86 4.49
CA ALA A 231 9.38 -41.39 4.46
C ALA A 231 9.04 -40.49 5.67
N LEU A 232 9.47 -40.87 6.87
CA LEU A 232 9.31 -40.09 8.09
C LEU A 232 10.01 -38.73 7.99
N LYS A 233 11.24 -38.69 7.46
CA LYS A 233 11.98 -37.45 7.25
C LYS A 233 11.26 -36.53 6.27
N ALA A 234 10.71 -37.08 5.18
CA ALA A 234 9.91 -36.34 4.21
C ALA A 234 8.63 -35.77 4.86
N ALA A 235 7.91 -36.58 5.64
CA ALA A 235 6.70 -36.14 6.35
C ALA A 235 6.99 -35.01 7.36
N LYS A 236 8.08 -35.13 8.14
CA LYS A 236 8.52 -34.07 9.07
C LYS A 236 8.88 -32.78 8.33
N ALA A 237 9.52 -32.87 7.16
CA ALA A 237 9.86 -31.70 6.34
C ALA A 237 8.61 -31.00 5.77
N VAL A 238 7.62 -31.76 5.33
CA VAL A 238 6.30 -31.25 4.88
C VAL A 238 5.61 -30.50 6.02
N LYS A 239 5.54 -31.12 7.22
CA LYS A 239 4.97 -30.48 8.40
C LYS A 239 5.69 -29.17 8.76
N SER A 240 7.03 -29.18 8.79
CA SER A 240 7.82 -27.98 9.10
C SER A 240 7.53 -26.81 8.13
N LYS A 241 7.40 -27.09 6.83
CA LYS A 241 7.02 -26.08 5.83
C LYS A 241 5.61 -25.54 6.06
N GLN A 242 4.67 -26.41 6.44
CA GLN A 242 3.30 -26.02 6.76
C GLN A 242 3.27 -25.08 7.99
N ASP A 243 3.99 -25.45 9.05
CA ASP A 243 4.07 -24.66 10.29
C ASP A 243 4.73 -23.30 10.06
N LEU A 244 5.76 -23.24 9.21
CA LEU A 244 6.41 -21.98 8.84
C LEU A 244 5.43 -21.06 8.08
N ALA A 245 4.73 -21.58 7.07
CA ALA A 245 3.77 -20.78 6.31
C ALA A 245 2.62 -20.25 7.18
N LYS A 246 2.12 -21.07 8.13
CA LYS A 246 1.14 -20.62 9.13
C LYS A 246 1.68 -19.50 10.02
N LYS A 247 2.91 -19.64 10.51
CA LYS A 247 3.57 -18.61 11.33
C LYS A 247 3.73 -17.30 10.55
N GLU A 248 4.10 -17.37 9.27
CA GLU A 248 4.22 -16.18 8.40
C GLU A 248 2.86 -15.52 8.13
N MET A 249 1.78 -16.28 7.98
CA MET A 249 0.43 -15.72 7.86
C MET A 249 -0.03 -15.05 9.16
N ALA A 250 0.22 -15.67 10.31
CA ALA A 250 -0.09 -15.08 11.62
C ALA A 250 0.67 -13.77 11.86
N GLU A 251 1.93 -13.72 11.43
CA GLU A 251 2.73 -12.49 11.47
C GLU A 251 2.17 -11.40 10.53
N CYS A 252 1.67 -11.77 9.34
CA CYS A 252 0.95 -10.83 8.48
C CYS A 252 -0.31 -10.28 9.16
N ALA A 253 -1.11 -11.14 9.81
CA ALA A 253 -2.29 -10.71 10.56
C ALA A 253 -1.91 -9.73 11.68
N ARG A 254 -0.86 -10.03 12.45
CA ARG A 254 -0.36 -9.14 13.51
C ARG A 254 0.06 -7.77 12.96
N GLN A 255 0.80 -7.73 11.84
CA GLN A 255 1.21 -6.47 11.22
C GLN A 255 0.01 -5.65 10.73
N ILE A 256 -1.02 -6.30 10.18
CA ILE A 256 -2.26 -5.62 9.79
C ILE A 256 -2.99 -5.09 11.03
N HIS A 257 -3.06 -5.85 12.12
CA HIS A 257 -3.65 -5.39 13.39
C HIS A 257 -2.91 -4.18 13.96
N ASP A 258 -1.58 -4.15 13.92
CA ASP A 258 -0.78 -3.01 14.37
C ASP A 258 -1.08 -1.73 13.55
N LEU A 259 -1.39 -1.88 12.26
CA LEU A 259 -1.82 -0.78 11.40
C LEU A 259 -3.26 -0.33 11.69
N LEU A 260 -4.18 -1.29 11.86
CA LEU A 260 -5.58 -1.03 12.23
C LEU A 260 -5.70 -0.40 13.62
N LYS A 261 -4.80 -0.72 14.55
CA LYS A 261 -4.74 -0.13 15.89
C LYS A 261 -4.61 1.38 15.85
N LYS A 262 -3.88 1.95 14.87
CA LYS A 262 -3.79 3.42 14.71
C LYS A 262 -5.15 4.05 14.40
N LEU A 263 -5.97 3.39 13.58
CA LEU A 263 -7.34 3.83 13.31
C LEU A 263 -8.21 3.67 14.56
N ALA A 264 -8.06 2.58 15.31
CA ALA A 264 -8.79 2.35 16.55
C ALA A 264 -8.45 3.39 17.63
N ASP A 265 -7.18 3.73 17.79
CA ASP A 265 -6.70 4.78 18.70
C ASP A 265 -7.31 6.13 18.32
N TRP A 266 -7.36 6.45 17.02
CA TRP A 266 -8.00 7.66 16.52
C TRP A 266 -9.51 7.69 16.83
N CYS A 267 -10.21 6.57 16.66
CA CYS A 267 -11.63 6.47 16.99
C CYS A 267 -11.90 6.62 18.49
N ARG A 268 -11.04 6.05 19.34
CA ARG A 268 -11.14 6.21 20.80
C ARG A 268 -10.87 7.65 21.26
N ALA A 269 -9.96 8.35 20.60
CA ALA A 269 -9.71 9.77 20.86
C ALA A 269 -10.88 10.67 20.42
N HIS A 270 -11.74 10.19 19.52
CA HIS A 270 -12.83 10.96 18.91
C HIS A 270 -14.18 10.22 18.99
N PRO A 271 -14.71 10.02 20.21
CA PRO A 271 -15.97 9.30 20.39
C PRO A 271 -17.10 9.93 19.59
N GLY A 272 -17.93 9.08 18.97
CA GLY A 272 -19.04 9.49 18.12
C GLY A 272 -18.67 9.91 16.69
N GLN A 273 -17.39 9.90 16.30
CA GLN A 273 -17.00 10.13 14.90
C GLN A 273 -16.94 8.83 14.08
N CYS A 274 -16.62 7.69 14.70
CA CYS A 274 -16.44 6.41 14.01
C CYS A 274 -17.70 5.55 14.02
N ALA A 275 -18.52 5.66 12.98
CA ALA A 275 -19.67 4.77 12.78
C ALA A 275 -19.26 3.31 12.42
N PHE A 276 -17.99 3.10 12.05
CA PHE A 276 -17.42 1.80 11.67
C PHE A 276 -16.69 1.09 12.83
N GLN A 277 -16.88 1.54 14.08
CA GLN A 277 -16.17 0.99 15.24
C GLN A 277 -16.39 -0.53 15.39
N ASP A 278 -17.63 -1.00 15.24
CA ASP A 278 -17.95 -2.42 15.36
C ASP A 278 -17.22 -3.27 14.31
N LEU A 279 -17.13 -2.77 13.07
CA LEU A 279 -16.41 -3.44 11.97
C LEU A 279 -14.90 -3.47 12.22
N LEU A 280 -14.36 -2.39 12.78
CA LEU A 280 -12.96 -2.31 13.17
C LEU A 280 -12.63 -3.28 14.31
N ASP A 281 -13.50 -3.36 15.32
CA ASP A 281 -13.34 -4.29 16.44
C ASP A 281 -13.47 -5.75 15.98
N GLN A 282 -14.38 -6.02 15.04
CA GLN A 282 -14.48 -7.34 14.40
C GLN A 282 -13.17 -7.72 13.70
N LEU A 283 -12.62 -6.83 12.86
CA LEU A 283 -11.35 -7.06 12.14
C LEU A 283 -10.16 -7.23 13.09
N MET A 284 -10.19 -6.62 14.27
CA MET A 284 -9.12 -6.72 15.27
C MET A 284 -9.24 -7.98 16.14
N THR A 285 -10.43 -8.56 16.26
CA THR A 285 -10.70 -9.75 17.09
C THR A 285 -10.58 -11.04 16.30
N GLU A 286 -11.05 -11.05 15.05
CA GLU A 286 -11.06 -12.23 14.19
C GLU A 286 -9.73 -12.34 13.40
N SER A 287 -8.75 -13.04 13.96
CA SER A 287 -7.53 -13.37 13.21
C SER A 287 -7.84 -14.48 12.19
N PRO A 288 -7.63 -14.26 10.88
CA PRO A 288 -7.98 -15.24 9.87
C PRO A 288 -7.07 -16.48 9.96
N ALA A 289 -7.66 -17.68 10.03
CA ALA A 289 -6.91 -18.93 10.15
C ALA A 289 -6.92 -19.74 8.84
N THR A 290 -8.01 -19.66 8.08
CA THR A 290 -8.23 -20.38 6.83
C THR A 290 -8.19 -19.45 5.61
N PRO A 291 -8.00 -20.00 4.39
CA PRO A 291 -8.12 -19.19 3.17
C PRO A 291 -9.45 -18.46 3.05
N GLU A 292 -10.54 -19.10 3.44
CA GLU A 292 -11.90 -18.56 3.44
C GLU A 292 -12.04 -17.40 4.43
N ASP A 293 -11.47 -17.54 5.63
CA ASP A 293 -11.44 -16.45 6.63
C ASP A 293 -10.72 -15.22 6.08
N TRP A 294 -9.62 -15.41 5.34
CA TRP A 294 -8.88 -14.32 4.72
C TRP A 294 -9.70 -13.59 3.65
N GLU A 295 -10.49 -14.31 2.85
CA GLU A 295 -11.39 -13.68 1.88
C GLU A 295 -12.47 -12.83 2.56
N GLN A 296 -13.05 -13.34 3.66
CA GLN A 296 -14.02 -12.62 4.47
C GLN A 296 -13.37 -11.39 5.14
N PHE A 297 -12.18 -11.55 5.70
CA PHE A 297 -11.38 -10.45 6.25
C PHE A 297 -11.17 -9.34 5.22
N TRP A 298 -10.77 -9.67 3.98
CA TRP A 298 -10.57 -8.67 2.93
C TRP A 298 -11.87 -8.01 2.45
N LYS A 299 -13.02 -8.69 2.58
CA LYS A 299 -14.33 -8.08 2.32
C LYS A 299 -14.66 -7.05 3.40
N HIS A 300 -14.51 -7.41 4.67
CA HIS A 300 -14.73 -6.50 5.81
C HIS A 300 -13.75 -5.32 5.79
N PHE A 301 -12.47 -5.57 5.48
CA PHE A 301 -11.45 -4.53 5.38
C PHE A 301 -11.79 -3.51 4.27
N ARG A 302 -12.27 -3.95 3.10
CA ARG A 302 -12.71 -3.05 2.04
C ARG A 302 -13.92 -2.21 2.43
N GLU A 303 -14.87 -2.81 3.16
CA GLU A 303 -16.01 -2.07 3.69
C GLU A 303 -15.58 -1.02 4.73
N LEU A 304 -14.61 -1.35 5.60
CA LEU A 304 -14.00 -0.41 6.54
C LEU A 304 -13.39 0.78 5.81
N LEU A 305 -12.60 0.54 4.74
CA LEU A 305 -12.03 1.62 3.93
C LEU A 305 -13.11 2.51 3.32
N ARG A 306 -14.20 1.93 2.80
CA ARG A 306 -15.33 2.68 2.24
C ARG A 306 -15.99 3.58 3.28
N GLN A 307 -16.26 3.06 4.47
CA GLN A 307 -16.88 3.82 5.57
C GLN A 307 -15.94 4.92 6.10
N LYS A 308 -14.64 4.64 6.22
CA LYS A 308 -13.62 5.64 6.57
C LYS A 308 -13.58 6.78 5.55
N GLN A 309 -13.54 6.47 4.25
CA GLN A 309 -13.53 7.47 3.19
C GLN A 309 -14.80 8.34 3.21
N ALA A 310 -15.96 7.75 3.48
CA ALA A 310 -17.20 8.50 3.64
C ALA A 310 -17.14 9.50 4.82
N LEU A 311 -16.58 9.09 5.96
CA LEU A 311 -16.34 9.97 7.11
C LEU A 311 -15.39 11.12 6.77
N GLU A 312 -14.29 10.83 6.08
CA GLU A 312 -13.33 11.86 5.66
C GLU A 312 -13.99 12.91 4.74
N GLN A 313 -14.81 12.48 3.78
CA GLN A 313 -15.55 13.38 2.90
C GLN A 313 -16.60 14.20 3.67
N ALA A 314 -17.27 13.61 4.65
CA ALA A 314 -18.21 14.30 5.53
C ALA A 314 -17.50 15.38 6.37
N LEU A 315 -16.32 15.10 6.91
CA LEU A 315 -15.50 16.07 7.66
C LEU A 315 -14.98 17.21 6.76
N LYS A 316 -14.52 16.90 5.54
CA LYS A 316 -14.13 17.90 4.53
C LYS A 316 -15.31 18.78 4.12
N LYS A 317 -16.52 18.22 4.01
CA LYS A 317 -17.75 18.99 3.74
C LYS A 317 -18.06 19.90 4.93
N LYS A 318 -18.05 19.37 6.16
CA LYS A 318 -18.28 20.15 7.39
C LYS A 318 -17.30 21.32 7.54
N ALA A 319 -16.02 21.11 7.23
CA ALA A 319 -15.01 22.17 7.25
C ALA A 319 -15.32 23.28 6.22
N ARG A 320 -15.71 22.90 4.99
CA ARG A 320 -16.12 23.86 3.95
C ARG A 320 -17.40 24.61 4.29
N ASP A 321 -18.38 23.93 4.86
CA ASP A 321 -19.64 24.54 5.30
C ASP A 321 -19.37 25.56 6.43
N ALA A 322 -18.48 25.24 7.37
CA ALA A 322 -18.05 26.17 8.42
C ALA A 322 -17.27 27.36 7.84
N GLU A 323 -16.37 27.14 6.88
CA GLU A 323 -15.67 28.22 6.16
C GLU A 323 -16.66 29.18 5.45
N ASN A 324 -17.68 28.63 4.79
CA ASN A 324 -18.71 29.43 4.13
C ASN A 324 -19.53 30.25 5.14
N LYS A 325 -19.80 29.72 6.33
CA LYS A 325 -20.42 30.49 7.43
C LYS A 325 -19.51 31.62 7.89
N VAL A 326 -18.21 31.37 8.08
CA VAL A 326 -17.24 32.43 8.41
C VAL A 326 -17.26 33.54 7.35
N LYS A 327 -17.19 33.19 6.06
CA LYS A 327 -17.25 34.19 4.96
C LYS A 327 -18.56 34.98 4.96
N LYS A 328 -19.68 34.32 5.26
CA LYS A 328 -20.98 35.00 5.36
C LYS A 328 -21.00 35.98 6.54
N THR A 329 -20.53 35.57 7.71
CA THR A 329 -20.44 36.43 8.89
C THR A 329 -19.46 37.58 8.68
N ASP A 330 -18.33 37.35 8.01
CA ASP A 330 -17.38 38.40 7.61
C ASP A 330 -18.05 39.45 6.72
N GLN A 331 -18.88 39.01 5.77
CA GLN A 331 -19.64 39.92 4.93
C GLN A 331 -20.70 40.69 5.72
N GLU A 332 -21.37 40.07 6.70
CA GLU A 332 -22.35 40.73 7.58
C GLU A 332 -21.67 41.77 8.49
N ILE A 333 -20.49 41.46 9.03
CA ILE A 333 -19.67 42.40 9.79
C ILE A 333 -19.28 43.58 8.91
N LYS A 334 -18.75 43.33 7.71
CA LYS A 334 -18.38 44.39 6.76
C LYS A 334 -19.56 45.27 6.38
N ASN A 335 -20.72 44.68 6.12
CA ASN A 335 -21.94 45.43 5.81
C ASN A 335 -22.38 46.32 7.00
N ALA A 336 -22.24 45.83 8.24
CA ALA A 336 -22.54 46.60 9.44
C ALA A 336 -21.54 47.76 9.62
N GLU A 337 -20.24 47.52 9.41
CA GLU A 337 -19.20 48.55 9.47
C GLU A 337 -19.36 49.62 8.37
N ASP A 338 -19.69 49.21 7.15
CA ASP A 338 -19.97 50.13 6.04
C ASP A 338 -21.21 50.99 6.31
N ALA A 339 -22.24 50.42 6.96
CA ALA A 339 -23.44 51.17 7.38
C ALA A 339 -23.10 52.19 8.47
N GLU A 340 -22.36 51.79 9.52
CA GLU A 340 -21.89 52.70 10.57
C GLU A 340 -21.01 53.83 9.99
N ARG A 341 -20.17 53.52 8.99
CA ARG A 341 -19.35 54.54 8.31
C ARG A 341 -20.22 55.54 7.55
N ARG A 342 -21.22 55.08 6.79
CA ARG A 342 -22.15 55.96 6.05
C ARG A 342 -22.94 56.86 6.98
N GLU A 343 -23.42 56.34 8.10
CA GLU A 343 -24.13 57.13 9.11
C GLU A 343 -23.23 58.23 9.70
N LYS A 344 -21.96 57.90 10.03
CA LYS A 344 -20.98 58.89 10.49
C LYS A 344 -20.67 59.95 9.43
N GLU A 345 -20.49 59.54 8.17
CA GLU A 345 -20.29 60.46 7.05
C GLU A 345 -21.50 61.38 6.84
N GLU A 346 -22.72 60.88 7.03
CA GLU A 346 -23.96 61.67 6.96
C GLU A 346 -24.09 62.64 8.13
N GLU A 347 -23.78 62.21 9.35
CA GLU A 347 -23.72 63.09 10.54
C GLU A 347 -22.68 64.19 10.36
N GLU A 348 -21.49 63.88 9.84
CA GLU A 348 -20.47 64.87 9.52
C GLU A 348 -20.93 65.83 8.41
N ARG A 349 -21.61 65.33 7.38
CA ARG A 349 -22.21 66.18 6.33
C ARG A 349 -23.27 67.10 6.90
N LYS A 350 -24.17 66.62 7.76
CA LYS A 350 -25.17 67.44 8.46
C LYS A 350 -24.47 68.51 9.31
N LYS A 351 -23.47 68.15 10.11
CA LYS A 351 -22.68 69.13 10.90
C LYS A 351 -22.02 70.20 10.03
N LYS A 352 -21.50 69.83 8.85
CA LYS A 352 -20.92 70.79 7.89
C LYS A 352 -21.95 71.69 7.22
N LEU A 353 -23.14 71.16 6.90
CA LEU A 353 -24.24 71.92 6.27
C LEU A 353 -24.91 72.89 7.26
N PHE A 354 -24.97 72.53 8.55
CA PHE A 354 -25.59 73.33 9.61
C PHE A 354 -24.56 74.03 10.52
N GLY A 355 -23.38 74.37 9.97
CA GLY A 355 -22.29 74.98 10.73
C GLY A 355 -22.74 76.13 11.65
N ASP A 356 -22.30 76.04 12.90
CA ASP A 356 -22.40 76.98 14.02
C ASP A 356 -23.04 78.35 13.71
N GLY A 357 -24.37 78.44 13.77
CA GLY A 357 -25.06 79.71 14.06
C GLY A 357 -26.06 80.28 13.05
N ALA A 358 -26.41 79.61 11.95
CA ALA A 358 -27.44 80.13 11.04
C ALA A 358 -28.82 79.50 11.31
N ALA A 359 -29.74 80.29 11.86
CA ALA A 359 -31.16 79.97 11.97
C ALA A 359 -31.76 79.70 10.58
N LEU A 360 -32.50 78.59 10.45
CA LEU A 360 -33.15 78.16 9.21
C LEU A 360 -34.30 79.11 8.81
N PRO A 361 -34.38 79.55 7.53
CA PRO A 361 -35.64 79.91 6.91
C PRO A 361 -36.39 78.65 6.43
N GLU A 362 -37.70 78.75 6.51
CA GLU A 362 -38.75 77.78 6.19
C GLU A 362 -38.57 77.08 4.83
N GLU A 363 -38.75 75.75 4.83
CA GLU A 363 -38.53 74.83 3.71
C GLU A 363 -39.41 75.14 2.48
N GLN A 364 -38.79 75.20 1.29
CA GLN A 364 -39.48 75.02 0.01
C GLN A 364 -39.05 73.68 -0.61
N GLU A 365 -40.03 72.79 -0.77
CA GLU A 365 -39.92 71.49 -1.43
C GLU A 365 -39.45 71.65 -2.90
N LEU A 366 -38.33 71.01 -3.24
CA LEU A 366 -37.87 70.83 -4.62
C LEU A 366 -38.22 69.41 -5.07
N SER A 367 -38.94 69.31 -6.20
CA SER A 367 -39.57 68.09 -6.69
C SER A 367 -38.57 67.04 -7.23
N GLU A 368 -38.93 65.76 -7.04
CA GLU A 368 -38.21 64.55 -7.47
C GLU A 368 -37.91 64.48 -8.98
N GLU A 369 -38.49 65.35 -9.81
CA GLU A 369 -38.34 65.33 -11.27
C GLU A 369 -36.95 65.78 -11.76
N GLN A 370 -36.21 66.56 -10.97
CA GLN A 370 -34.87 67.03 -11.37
C GLN A 370 -33.74 66.02 -11.12
N LEU A 371 -33.98 64.99 -10.30
CA LEU A 371 -32.97 63.98 -9.95
C LEU A 371 -32.97 62.76 -10.90
N VAL A 372 -34.07 62.53 -11.63
CA VAL A 372 -34.22 61.39 -12.55
C VAL A 372 -33.62 61.66 -13.94
N ALA A 373 -33.47 62.93 -14.34
CA ALA A 373 -32.89 63.31 -15.63
C ALA A 373 -31.35 63.15 -15.69
N GLY A 374 -30.65 63.22 -14.54
CA GLY A 374 -29.18 63.15 -14.49
C GLY A 374 -28.59 61.74 -14.58
N LEU A 375 -29.35 60.71 -14.20
CA LEU A 375 -28.84 59.32 -14.09
C LEU A 375 -29.03 58.48 -15.36
N THR A 376 -29.76 58.97 -16.36
CA THR A 376 -30.05 58.22 -17.60
C THR A 376 -28.95 58.39 -18.68
N PHE A 377 -27.93 59.22 -18.47
CA PHE A 377 -26.89 59.51 -19.48
C PHE A 377 -25.62 58.62 -19.37
N LEU A 378 -25.45 57.81 -18.31
CA LEU A 378 -24.18 57.10 -18.05
C LEU A 378 -24.17 55.58 -18.32
N PHE A 379 -25.23 54.98 -18.89
CA PHE A 379 -25.31 53.52 -19.03
C PHE A 379 -25.62 52.96 -20.43
N LYS A 380 -25.18 53.61 -21.51
CA LYS A 380 -25.24 53.04 -22.86
C LYS A 380 -23.95 53.25 -23.68
N GLN A 381 -22.90 52.47 -23.39
CA GLN A 381 -21.98 52.00 -24.43
C GLN A 381 -21.02 50.91 -23.92
N LYS A 382 -21.29 49.66 -24.29
CA LYS A 382 -20.34 48.59 -24.70
C LYS A 382 -20.85 47.20 -24.34
N GLN A 383 -21.68 46.65 -25.22
CA GLN A 383 -21.69 45.22 -25.54
C GLN A 383 -21.86 45.08 -27.05
N GLY A 384 -21.08 44.17 -27.66
CA GLY A 384 -21.21 43.75 -29.05
C GLY A 384 -19.99 44.11 -29.91
N ASP A 385 -19.06 43.15 -30.06
CA ASP A 385 -18.81 42.50 -31.36
C ASP A 385 -17.49 41.70 -31.32
N ALA A 386 -17.65 40.38 -31.30
CA ALA A 386 -16.68 39.43 -31.80
C ALA A 386 -17.20 38.94 -33.14
N LEU A 387 -16.44 39.17 -34.23
CA LEU A 387 -16.30 38.28 -35.39
C LEU A 387 -15.28 38.88 -36.40
N GLY A 388 -14.09 38.27 -36.42
CA GLY A 388 -13.32 37.97 -37.64
C GLY A 388 -12.73 39.09 -38.51
N ASN A 389 -11.65 39.74 -38.08
CA ASN A 389 -10.71 40.41 -38.99
C ASN A 389 -9.42 39.56 -39.14
N PRO A 390 -9.08 39.05 -40.35
CA PRO A 390 -7.92 38.18 -40.58
C PRO A 390 -6.55 38.89 -40.50
N ASN A 391 -6.49 40.20 -40.26
CA ASN A 391 -5.24 40.97 -40.19
C ASN A 391 -4.72 41.28 -38.78
N THR A 392 -5.30 40.68 -37.74
CA THR A 392 -4.80 40.87 -36.37
C THR A 392 -3.45 40.18 -36.15
N CYS A 393 -2.61 40.77 -35.30
CA CYS A 393 -1.28 40.23 -34.93
C CYS A 393 -1.37 38.78 -34.40
N GLU A 394 -2.50 38.44 -33.77
CA GLU A 394 -2.85 37.07 -33.34
C GLU A 394 -2.92 36.06 -34.48
N ASN A 395 -3.55 36.40 -35.61
CA ASN A 395 -3.65 35.50 -36.76
C ASN A 395 -2.33 35.42 -37.54
N LYS A 396 -1.52 36.49 -37.56
CA LYS A 396 -0.19 36.48 -38.18
C LYS A 396 0.81 35.62 -37.37
N CYS A 397 0.76 35.64 -36.04
CA CYS A 397 1.53 34.74 -35.20
C CYS A 397 1.13 33.27 -35.38
N LEU A 398 -0.18 32.97 -35.49
CA LEU A 398 -0.67 31.62 -35.77
C LEU A 398 -0.21 31.10 -37.15
N LEU A 399 -0.31 31.94 -38.19
CA LEU A 399 0.07 31.58 -39.58
C LEU A 399 1.58 31.46 -39.80
N ALA A 400 2.40 32.12 -38.97
CA ALA A 400 3.86 31.98 -38.96
C ALA A 400 4.30 30.69 -38.25
N LEU A 401 3.62 30.31 -37.17
CA LEU A 401 3.80 29.02 -36.50
C LEU A 401 3.45 27.83 -37.42
N GLU A 402 2.44 27.97 -38.30
CA GLU A 402 2.07 26.94 -39.28
C GLU A 402 3.13 26.73 -40.40
N ASP A 403 3.82 27.78 -40.84
CA ASP A 403 4.85 27.71 -41.89
C ASP A 403 6.19 27.14 -41.37
N ILE A 404 6.56 27.47 -40.13
CA ILE A 404 7.79 26.97 -39.47
C ILE A 404 7.73 25.45 -39.24
N LEU A 405 6.52 24.86 -39.20
CA LEU A 405 6.28 23.45 -38.88
C LEU A 405 6.15 22.53 -40.11
N GLY A 406 6.24 23.07 -41.32
CA GLY A 406 6.13 22.33 -42.57
C GLY A 406 7.34 22.49 -43.45
N ASN A 407 8.38 21.67 -43.24
CA ASN A 407 9.21 21.04 -44.29
C ASN A 407 10.47 20.37 -43.70
N ASN A 408 10.42 19.03 -43.56
CA ASN A 408 11.50 18.06 -43.81
C ASN A 408 11.15 16.70 -43.18
N TYR A 409 10.69 15.73 -43.98
CA TYR A 409 11.37 14.45 -44.26
C TYR A 409 10.41 13.49 -45.00
N VAL A 410 10.76 13.23 -46.26
CA VAL A 410 10.33 12.10 -47.09
C VAL A 410 11.17 10.89 -46.67
N GLU A 411 10.56 9.69 -46.57
CA GLU A 411 11.12 8.33 -46.26
C GLU A 411 10.47 7.61 -45.05
N LEU A 412 9.16 7.77 -44.80
CA LEU A 412 8.42 6.83 -43.95
C LEU A 412 6.96 6.62 -44.42
N VAL A 413 6.73 6.63 -45.75
CA VAL A 413 5.39 6.50 -46.36
C VAL A 413 5.09 5.10 -46.89
N ARG A 414 5.97 4.10 -46.74
CA ARG A 414 5.69 2.76 -47.30
C ARG A 414 5.05 1.72 -46.37
N GLY A 415 4.67 2.08 -45.14
CA GLY A 415 4.13 1.12 -44.16
C GLY A 415 2.68 1.30 -43.70
N VAL A 416 2.03 2.44 -43.96
CA VAL A 416 0.74 2.78 -43.33
C VAL A 416 -0.32 3.16 -44.38
N ALA A 417 -0.30 2.46 -45.51
CA ALA A 417 -1.32 2.62 -46.56
C ALA A 417 -2.54 1.68 -46.38
N ASN A 418 -2.72 1.03 -45.22
CA ASN A 418 -3.85 0.13 -45.01
C ASN A 418 -4.36 0.13 -43.56
N ALA A 419 -4.87 1.28 -43.08
CA ALA A 419 -5.88 1.31 -42.02
C ALA A 419 -6.46 2.73 -41.89
N ALA A 420 -7.78 2.80 -41.72
CA ALA A 420 -8.57 3.98 -41.34
C ALA A 420 -8.94 4.98 -42.46
N PHE A 421 -9.72 4.48 -43.40
CA PHE A 421 -10.86 5.22 -43.96
C PHE A 421 -11.86 5.52 -42.83
N LYS A 422 -12.33 6.77 -42.74
CA LYS A 422 -13.34 7.36 -41.82
C LYS A 422 -12.81 8.04 -40.54
N GLY A 423 -12.67 9.37 -40.60
CA GLY A 423 -12.69 10.23 -39.41
C GLY A 423 -11.98 11.59 -39.54
N GLY A 424 -12.67 12.61 -40.08
CA GLY A 424 -12.60 14.05 -39.75
C GLY A 424 -11.25 14.80 -39.65
N ALA A 425 -11.08 15.84 -40.47
CA ALA A 425 -9.90 16.70 -40.63
C ALA A 425 -9.48 17.59 -39.41
N ASN A 426 -10.17 17.55 -38.27
CA ASN A 426 -9.84 18.39 -37.10
C ASN A 426 -8.81 17.77 -36.14
N ALA A 427 -8.38 16.52 -36.37
CA ALA A 427 -7.39 15.84 -35.51
C ALA A 427 -5.92 16.08 -35.93
N LEU A 428 -5.67 16.60 -37.14
CA LEU A 428 -4.31 16.77 -37.67
C LEU A 428 -3.62 18.07 -37.19
N VAL A 429 -4.40 19.13 -36.98
CA VAL A 429 -3.92 20.47 -36.61
C VAL A 429 -3.36 20.53 -35.18
N SER A 430 -3.86 19.66 -34.28
CA SER A 430 -3.39 19.61 -32.89
C SER A 430 -2.16 18.71 -32.67
N MET A 431 -1.83 17.81 -33.61
CA MET A 431 -0.68 16.90 -33.45
C MET A 431 0.66 17.51 -33.93
N LEU A 432 0.64 18.50 -34.83
CA LEU A 432 1.85 18.98 -35.50
C LEU A 432 2.55 20.12 -34.74
N GLY A 433 1.82 20.96 -33.99
CA GLY A 433 2.40 21.98 -33.10
C GLY A 433 3.13 21.41 -31.86
N LEU A 434 2.90 20.14 -31.53
CA LEU A 434 3.46 19.47 -30.36
C LEU A 434 4.97 19.16 -30.47
N ASN A 435 5.52 18.99 -31.68
CA ASN A 435 6.86 18.39 -31.84
C ASN A 435 8.03 19.37 -31.71
N PHE A 436 7.89 20.64 -32.11
CA PHE A 436 8.98 21.64 -32.01
C PHE A 436 9.15 22.18 -30.58
N VAL A 437 8.04 22.54 -29.92
CA VAL A 437 8.04 22.91 -28.50
C VAL A 437 8.43 21.71 -27.63
N ALA A 438 7.97 20.49 -27.95
CA ALA A 438 8.46 19.29 -27.27
C ALA A 438 9.97 19.05 -27.51
N GLY A 439 10.53 19.38 -28.68
CA GLY A 439 11.96 19.25 -28.92
C GLY A 439 12.81 20.22 -28.10
N LEU A 440 12.40 21.50 -28.02
CA LEU A 440 13.10 22.52 -27.22
C LEU A 440 12.96 22.24 -25.72
N VAL A 441 11.75 21.87 -25.29
CA VAL A 441 11.42 21.54 -23.90
C VAL A 441 12.04 20.20 -23.48
N ALA A 442 12.12 19.19 -24.36
CA ALA A 442 12.77 17.92 -24.08
C ALA A 442 14.27 18.10 -23.89
N LYS A 443 14.94 19.00 -24.61
CA LYS A 443 16.38 19.23 -24.44
C LYS A 443 16.70 19.79 -23.04
N THR A 444 15.89 20.72 -22.55
CA THR A 444 16.02 21.29 -21.19
C THR A 444 15.51 20.33 -20.11
N ALA A 445 14.40 19.64 -20.35
CA ALA A 445 13.84 18.64 -19.43
C ALA A 445 14.72 17.39 -19.31
N THR A 446 15.45 17.00 -20.35
CA THR A 446 16.42 15.88 -20.30
C THR A 446 17.60 16.24 -19.40
N GLY A 447 18.09 17.49 -19.44
CA GLY A 447 19.10 17.98 -18.50
C GLY A 447 18.61 17.93 -17.05
N MET A 448 17.38 18.41 -16.81
CA MET A 448 16.74 18.35 -15.48
C MET A 448 16.49 16.92 -14.99
N LEU A 449 16.13 15.99 -15.89
CA LEU A 449 15.88 14.59 -15.56
C LEU A 449 17.18 13.86 -15.20
N ILE A 450 18.29 14.18 -15.88
CA ILE A 450 19.61 13.65 -15.54
C ILE A 450 20.03 14.10 -14.13
N ASP A 451 19.80 15.37 -13.78
CA ASP A 451 20.07 15.89 -12.43
C ASP A 451 19.14 15.28 -11.37
N CYS A 452 17.86 15.05 -11.69
CA CYS A 452 16.90 14.39 -10.79
C CYS A 452 17.14 12.89 -10.61
N LEU A 453 17.59 12.17 -11.64
CA LEU A 453 17.96 10.75 -11.51
C LEU A 453 19.14 10.56 -10.56
N ASN A 454 20.01 11.57 -10.46
CA ASN A 454 21.12 11.59 -9.53
C ASN A 454 20.72 12.11 -8.12
N ASN A 455 19.57 12.80 -7.96
CA ASN A 455 19.06 13.31 -6.69
C ASN A 455 17.50 13.35 -6.65
N PRO A 456 16.83 12.27 -6.22
CA PRO A 456 15.37 12.10 -6.38
C PRO A 456 14.50 13.03 -5.51
N ASP A 457 15.10 13.71 -4.52
CA ASP A 457 14.40 14.60 -3.59
C ASP A 457 14.44 16.09 -3.99
N LEU A 458 15.19 16.46 -5.03
CA LEU A 458 15.29 17.85 -5.47
C LEU A 458 14.22 18.21 -6.52
N VAL A 459 13.53 19.32 -6.28
CA VAL A 459 12.79 20.03 -7.32
C VAL A 459 13.80 20.75 -8.20
N THR A 460 13.94 20.33 -9.46
CA THR A 460 14.83 20.98 -10.42
C THR A 460 14.11 22.16 -11.08
N PHE A 461 14.81 23.29 -11.09
CA PHE A 461 14.45 24.50 -11.80
C PHE A 461 15.37 24.65 -13.00
N GLY A 462 14.83 25.13 -14.11
CA GLY A 462 15.66 25.51 -15.24
C GLY A 462 14.98 26.60 -16.03
N ALA A 463 15.78 27.62 -16.27
CA ALA A 463 15.47 28.73 -17.11
C ALA A 463 16.10 28.51 -18.48
N LEU A 464 15.29 28.70 -19.51
CA LEU A 464 15.77 28.94 -20.87
C LEU A 464 15.87 30.46 -21.04
N GLU A 465 17.10 30.97 -20.95
CA GLU A 465 17.36 32.39 -21.14
C GLU A 465 17.50 32.70 -22.64
N ASN A 466 16.55 33.49 -23.14
CA ASN A 466 16.59 34.27 -24.38
C ASN A 466 17.04 33.54 -25.65
N TYR A 467 16.14 32.73 -26.21
CA TYR A 467 16.29 32.25 -27.59
C TYR A 467 15.77 33.32 -28.56
N HIS A 468 16.64 33.79 -29.46
CA HIS A 468 16.26 34.63 -30.59
C HIS A 468 15.99 33.76 -31.81
N TYR A 469 14.84 33.94 -32.44
CA TYR A 469 14.47 33.24 -33.66
C TYR A 469 13.97 34.24 -34.70
N THR A 470 14.63 34.23 -35.86
CA THR A 470 14.26 35.04 -37.02
C THR A 470 13.71 34.12 -38.10
N TYR A 471 12.44 34.28 -38.46
CA TYR A 471 11.85 33.62 -39.63
C TYR A 471 11.85 34.57 -40.82
N LYS A 472 12.49 34.15 -41.92
CA LYS A 472 12.41 34.84 -43.22
C LYS A 472 11.75 33.91 -44.23
N GLY A 473 10.53 34.24 -44.64
CA GLY A 473 9.78 33.46 -45.61
C GLY A 473 8.88 34.33 -46.47
N THR A 474 8.36 33.76 -47.56
CA THR A 474 7.48 34.45 -48.50
C THR A 474 6.14 33.75 -48.52
N LYS A 475 5.06 34.40 -48.06
CA LYS A 475 3.71 33.82 -48.03
C LYS A 475 2.78 34.65 -48.90
N ARG A 476 2.19 34.01 -49.92
CA ARG A 476 1.34 34.65 -50.95
C ARG A 476 2.01 35.85 -51.65
N GLY A 477 3.31 35.72 -51.96
CA GLY A 477 4.07 36.74 -52.68
C GLY A 477 4.55 37.93 -51.84
N VAL A 478 4.27 37.95 -50.53
CA VAL A 478 4.76 38.97 -49.60
C VAL A 478 5.86 38.39 -48.74
N GLN A 479 7.01 39.07 -48.68
CA GLN A 479 8.11 38.72 -47.81
C GLN A 479 7.74 39.07 -46.36
N VAL A 480 7.84 38.08 -45.47
CA VAL A 480 7.51 38.18 -44.06
C VAL A 480 8.79 37.89 -43.28
N ASP A 481 9.22 38.87 -42.50
CA ASP A 481 10.33 38.76 -41.56
C ASP A 481 9.73 38.85 -40.14
N ILE A 482 9.93 37.82 -39.33
CA ILE A 482 9.42 37.77 -37.95
C ILE A 482 10.59 37.46 -37.03
N ASP A 483 10.93 38.45 -36.21
CA ASP A 483 11.80 38.28 -35.05
C ASP A 483 10.96 37.97 -33.81
N CYS A 484 11.28 36.85 -33.17
CA CYS A 484 10.65 36.40 -31.92
C CYS A 484 11.73 36.14 -30.87
N HIS A 485 11.54 36.71 -29.68
CA HIS A 485 12.29 36.35 -28.49
C HIS A 485 11.46 35.43 -27.60
N ILE A 486 11.98 34.26 -27.29
CA ILE A 486 11.33 33.28 -26.42
C ILE A 486 12.20 33.05 -25.18
N SER A 487 11.60 33.21 -24.01
CA SER A 487 12.18 32.79 -22.73
C SER A 487 11.19 31.88 -22.01
N ALA A 488 11.69 30.91 -21.26
CA ALA A 488 10.83 29.96 -20.55
C ALA A 488 11.40 29.62 -19.18
N ALA A 489 10.51 29.54 -18.19
CA ALA A 489 10.82 29.03 -16.87
C ALA A 489 9.98 27.78 -16.63
N LEU A 490 10.64 26.63 -16.46
CA LEU A 490 9.99 25.33 -16.27
C LEU A 490 10.37 24.74 -14.91
N PHE A 491 9.40 24.08 -14.29
CA PHE A 491 9.51 23.39 -13.01
C PHE A 491 9.06 21.94 -13.20
N TYR A 492 9.93 20.99 -12.87
CA TYR A 492 9.58 19.57 -12.85
C TYR A 492 9.32 19.09 -11.42
N ASN A 493 8.21 18.38 -11.22
CA ASN A 493 7.91 17.74 -9.94
C ASN A 493 8.12 16.22 -10.06
N PRO A 494 9.20 15.66 -9.49
CA PRO A 494 9.54 14.24 -9.64
C PRO A 494 8.50 13.31 -8.99
N LYS A 495 7.79 13.77 -7.95
CA LYS A 495 6.76 12.98 -7.27
C LYS A 495 5.50 12.77 -8.11
N THR A 496 5.17 13.75 -8.95
CA THR A 496 3.94 13.72 -9.75
C THR A 496 4.20 13.45 -11.24
N GLY A 497 5.45 13.60 -11.68
CA GLY A 497 5.84 13.57 -13.08
C GLY A 497 5.33 14.77 -13.90
N TYR A 498 4.76 15.80 -13.28
CA TYR A 498 4.28 16.98 -13.99
C TYR A 498 5.35 18.05 -14.15
N VAL A 499 5.40 18.62 -15.35
CA VAL A 499 6.11 19.87 -15.66
C VAL A 499 5.09 21.01 -15.67
N ARG A 500 5.45 22.13 -15.06
CA ARG A 500 4.70 23.39 -15.10
C ARG A 500 5.63 24.52 -15.47
N GLY A 501 5.15 25.52 -16.20
CA GLY A 501 6.00 26.64 -16.51
C GLY A 501 5.30 27.78 -17.20
N ILE A 502 6.04 28.87 -17.38
CA ILE A 502 5.62 30.06 -18.09
C ILE A 502 6.58 30.27 -19.24
N ILE A 503 6.02 30.45 -20.44
CA ILE A 503 6.76 30.79 -21.64
C ILE A 503 6.39 32.23 -21.99
N ARG A 504 7.41 33.10 -22.02
CA ARG A 504 7.30 34.48 -22.48
C ARG A 504 7.71 34.51 -23.94
N CYS A 505 6.81 34.98 -24.78
CA CYS A 505 7.03 35.15 -26.20
C CYS A 505 6.85 36.63 -26.56
N ASN A 506 7.88 37.25 -27.12
CA ASN A 506 7.81 38.60 -27.66
C ASN A 506 7.99 38.51 -29.17
N CYS A 507 6.87 38.48 -29.89
CA CYS A 507 6.82 38.52 -31.34
C CYS A 507 6.12 39.81 -31.77
N CYS A 508 6.71 40.55 -32.70
CA CYS A 508 6.12 41.78 -33.26
C CYS A 508 5.81 42.88 -32.22
N GLY A 509 6.60 42.96 -31.14
CA GLY A 509 6.46 43.98 -30.10
C GLY A 509 5.28 43.76 -29.14
N GLN A 510 4.59 42.62 -29.22
CA GLN A 510 3.61 42.22 -28.24
C GLN A 510 4.17 41.10 -27.36
N GLU A 511 4.23 41.38 -26.06
CA GLU A 511 4.59 40.39 -25.07
C GLU A 511 3.37 39.52 -24.73
N LYS A 512 3.53 38.20 -24.84
CA LYS A 512 2.53 37.23 -24.44
C LYS A 512 3.12 36.22 -23.49
N LEU A 513 2.33 35.85 -22.48
CA LEU A 513 2.69 34.82 -21.51
C LEU A 513 1.80 33.59 -21.72
N LEU A 514 2.43 32.42 -21.82
CA LEU A 514 1.77 31.14 -21.96
C LEU A 514 2.08 30.28 -20.74
N PHE A 515 1.06 29.91 -19.99
CA PHE A 515 1.18 28.91 -18.94
C PHE A 515 1.06 27.50 -19.54
N VAL A 516 1.99 26.62 -19.19
CA VAL A 516 2.03 25.23 -19.65
C VAL A 516 2.00 24.28 -18.46
N LYS A 517 1.22 23.21 -18.57
CA LYS A 517 1.25 22.07 -17.64
C LYS A 517 1.05 20.78 -18.41
N TYR A 518 1.98 19.84 -18.27
CA TYR A 518 1.89 18.52 -18.88
C TYR A 518 2.57 17.46 -18.01
N LYS A 519 2.26 16.18 -18.22
CA LYS A 519 2.94 15.07 -17.55
C LYS A 519 4.08 14.56 -18.42
N ALA A 520 5.30 14.49 -17.88
CA ALA A 520 6.47 14.03 -18.61
C ALA A 520 6.62 12.51 -18.51
N LYS A 521 7.00 11.89 -19.63
CA LYS A 521 7.50 10.51 -19.67
C LYS A 521 8.94 10.46 -19.16
N ALA A 522 9.44 9.24 -18.92
CA ALA A 522 10.82 9.01 -18.48
C ALA A 522 11.89 9.59 -19.43
N ASN A 523 11.56 9.82 -20.70
CA ASN A 523 12.45 10.47 -21.68
C ASN A 523 12.26 11.99 -21.79
N GLY A 524 11.59 12.62 -20.81
CA GLY A 524 11.33 14.07 -20.77
C GLY A 524 10.20 14.55 -21.72
N MET A 525 9.67 13.68 -22.58
CA MET A 525 8.62 14.05 -23.55
C MET A 525 7.23 14.11 -22.91
N PRO A 526 6.31 14.96 -23.40
CA PRO A 526 4.94 14.98 -22.91
C PRO A 526 4.20 13.64 -23.11
N GLU A 527 3.45 13.21 -22.10
CA GLU A 527 2.49 12.12 -22.20
C GLU A 527 1.27 12.59 -23.01
N LYS A 528 0.88 11.81 -24.02
CA LYS A 528 -0.18 12.18 -24.97
C LYS A 528 -1.49 12.46 -24.21
N GLY A 529 -2.11 13.62 -24.45
CA GLY A 529 -3.38 14.00 -23.84
C GLY A 529 -3.29 14.61 -22.43
N THR A 530 -2.08 14.84 -21.89
CA THR A 530 -1.91 15.40 -20.52
C THR A 530 -1.61 16.90 -20.48
N GLY A 531 -1.43 17.53 -21.65
CA GLY A 531 -1.05 18.93 -21.77
C GLY A 531 -2.22 19.89 -21.69
N THR A 532 -2.05 20.95 -20.90
CA THR A 532 -2.95 22.13 -20.83
C THR A 532 -2.13 23.39 -21.07
N PHE A 533 -2.68 24.28 -21.89
CA PHE A 533 -2.03 25.51 -22.35
C PHE A 533 -3.00 26.67 -22.16
N HIS A 534 -2.59 27.71 -21.43
CA HIS A 534 -3.42 28.87 -21.15
C HIS A 534 -2.65 30.15 -21.42
N TRP A 535 -3.15 30.97 -22.34
CA TRP A 535 -2.64 32.33 -22.52
C TRP A 535 -3.08 33.20 -21.35
N ILE A 536 -2.14 33.95 -20.80
CA ILE A 536 -2.40 34.98 -19.79
C ILE A 536 -2.45 36.30 -20.55
N LYS A 537 -3.59 37.00 -20.45
CA LYS A 537 -3.80 38.32 -21.07
C LYS A 537 -3.09 39.41 -20.29
#